data_AF-A0A948GZS6-F1
#
_entry.id   AF-A0A948GZS6-F1
#
_cell.length_a   1.000
_cell.length_b   1.000
_cell.length_c   1.000
_cell.angle_alpha   90.00
_cell.angle_beta   90.00
_cell.angle_gamma   90.00
#
_symmetry.space_group_name_H-M   'P 1'
#
loop_
_entity.id
_entity.type
_entity.pdbx_description
1 polymer ?
#
loop_
_entity_poly.entity_id
_entity_poly.type
_entity_poly.pdbx_seq_one_letter_code
_entity_poly.pdbx_strand_id
1 'polypeptide(L)'
;HIHPVETYGFKFTMHGQSVGFLIDSLYFNKLADFYKVDILIMGVVFPEPRPGIDHLSLREAKDLIREIKPKKTIITHFGMHMLFAKPHIISQELTKELGREIIAAYDGMALYL
;
A
#
# COMPACT_ATOMS: atom_id res chain seq x y z
N HIS A 1 3.77 13.80 2.57
CA HIS A 1 2.45 13.15 2.49
C HIS A 1 1.39 14.22 2.52
N ILE A 2 0.25 14.01 1.88
CA ILE A 2 -0.87 14.96 1.94
C ILE A 2 -1.91 14.36 2.87
N HIS A 3 -2.03 14.92 4.06
CA HIS A 3 -2.90 14.47 5.14
C HIS A 3 -3.17 15.66 6.10
N PRO A 4 -4.27 15.69 6.88
CA PRO A 4 -4.64 16.87 7.70
C PRO A 4 -3.64 17.25 8.80
N VAL A 5 -2.71 16.35 9.11
CA VAL A 5 -1.66 16.53 10.12
C VAL A 5 -0.29 16.23 9.52
N GLU A 6 0.76 16.68 10.20
CA GLU A 6 2.14 16.41 9.82
C GLU A 6 2.39 14.89 9.73
N THR A 7 2.85 14.43 8.56
CA THR A 7 2.80 13.03 8.18
C THR A 7 4.03 12.66 7.34
N TYR A 8 4.79 11.66 7.80
CA TYR A 8 6.07 11.24 7.22
C TYR A 8 6.07 9.78 6.77
N GLY A 9 6.40 9.58 5.50
CA GLY A 9 6.70 8.27 4.95
C GLY A 9 8.10 7.81 5.29
N PHE A 10 8.28 6.50 5.36
CA PHE A 10 9.59 5.92 5.66
C PHE A 10 10.12 5.11 4.48
N LYS A 11 11.44 5.12 4.32
CA LYS A 11 12.17 4.25 3.41
C LYS A 11 13.38 3.72 4.13
N PHE A 12 13.43 2.41 4.31
CA PHE A 12 14.51 1.69 4.96
C PHE A 12 15.35 0.97 3.91
N THR A 13 16.64 0.85 4.17
CA THR A 13 17.55 -0.02 3.42
C THR A 13 18.21 -0.95 4.42
N MET A 14 17.91 -2.25 4.31
CA MET A 14 18.35 -3.27 5.27
C MET A 14 18.67 -4.55 4.52
N HIS A 15 19.80 -5.20 4.85
CA HIS A 15 20.20 -6.48 4.25
C HIS A 15 20.21 -6.49 2.70
N GLY A 16 20.53 -5.35 2.08
CA GLY A 16 20.54 -5.21 0.61
C GLY A 16 19.15 -5.08 -0.04
N GLN A 17 18.09 -5.01 0.76
CA GLN A 17 16.72 -4.75 0.30
C GLN A 17 16.23 -3.38 0.75
N SER A 18 15.35 -2.79 -0.06
CA SER A 18 14.67 -1.54 0.26
C SER A 18 13.21 -1.79 0.67
N VAL A 19 12.81 -1.21 1.81
CA VAL A 19 11.45 -1.31 2.35
C VAL A 19 10.85 0.07 2.46
N GLY A 20 9.76 0.32 1.75
CA GLY A 20 8.99 1.56 1.82
C GLY A 20 7.78 1.38 2.72
N PHE A 21 7.53 2.32 3.61
CA PHE A 21 6.28 2.41 4.36
C PHE A 21 5.52 3.67 3.94
N LEU A 22 4.50 3.47 3.12
CA LEU A 22 3.54 4.47 2.67
C LEU A 22 2.42 4.55 3.71
N ILE A 23 2.60 5.47 4.65
CA ILE A 23 1.58 5.83 5.62
C ILE A 23 0.50 6.71 4.97
N ASP A 24 -0.57 6.96 5.71
CA ASP A 24 -1.74 7.72 5.29
C ASP A 24 -1.39 8.95 4.45
N SER A 25 -1.98 9.01 3.26
CA SER A 25 -1.80 10.10 2.31
C SER A 25 -2.87 10.02 1.24
N LEU A 26 -3.27 11.18 0.71
CA LEU A 26 -3.84 11.25 -0.63
C LEU A 26 -2.82 10.81 -1.68
N TYR A 27 -3.32 10.34 -2.82
CA TYR A 27 -2.50 10.09 -4.00
C TYR A 27 -1.91 11.38 -4.56
N PHE A 28 -0.62 11.37 -4.90
CA PHE A 28 0.04 12.40 -5.71
C PHE A 28 1.27 11.80 -6.40
N ASN A 29 1.64 12.41 -7.53
CA ASN A 29 2.58 11.86 -8.51
C ASN A 29 3.96 11.51 -7.91
N LYS A 30 4.43 12.29 -6.92
CA LYS A 30 5.76 12.10 -6.32
C LYS A 30 5.83 10.91 -5.34
N LEU A 31 4.71 10.29 -4.97
CA LEU A 31 4.73 9.08 -4.14
C LEU A 31 5.48 7.97 -4.84
N ALA A 32 5.16 7.71 -6.12
CA ALA A 32 5.77 6.61 -6.85
C ALA A 32 7.30 6.75 -6.97
N ASP A 33 7.80 7.98 -7.12
CA ASP A 33 9.23 8.26 -7.18
C ASP A 33 9.96 7.97 -5.87
N PHE A 34 9.42 8.42 -4.74
CA PHE A 34 10.03 8.18 -3.43
C PHE A 34 10.02 6.69 -3.08
N TYR A 35 8.88 6.03 -3.35
CA TYR A 35 8.62 4.64 -3.00
C TYR A 35 9.13 3.62 -4.02
N LYS A 36 10.12 3.95 -4.87
CA LYS A 36 10.87 2.93 -5.64
C LYS A 36 11.65 2.02 -4.67
N VAL A 37 11.03 0.90 -4.29
CA VAL A 37 11.52 -0.04 -3.26
C VAL A 37 11.22 -1.49 -3.65
N ASP A 38 11.92 -2.44 -3.03
CA ASP A 38 11.70 -3.88 -3.22
C ASP A 38 10.40 -4.34 -2.54
N ILE A 39 10.16 -3.86 -1.32
CA ILE A 39 9.00 -4.19 -0.50
C ILE A 39 8.25 -2.92 -0.15
N LEU A 40 6.97 -2.84 -0.52
CA LEU A 40 6.12 -1.70 -0.21
C LEU A 40 5.05 -2.09 0.80
N ILE A 41 5.01 -1.43 1.94
CA ILE A 41 3.90 -1.50 2.91
C ILE A 41 3.05 -0.24 2.69
N MET A 42 1.75 -0.38 2.47
CA MET A 42 0.87 0.77 2.22
C MET A 42 -0.53 0.64 2.81
N GLY A 43 -1.05 1.75 3.32
CA GLY A 43 -2.44 1.85 3.77
C GLY A 43 -3.43 1.86 2.60
N VAL A 44 -4.48 1.04 2.67
CA VAL A 44 -5.58 0.99 1.70
C VAL A 44 -6.91 0.95 2.45
N VAL A 45 -7.45 2.13 2.74
CA VAL A 45 -8.56 2.26 3.71
C VAL A 45 -9.90 1.86 3.09
N PHE A 46 -10.10 2.15 1.80
CA PHE A 46 -11.38 1.96 1.11
C PHE A 46 -11.24 1.15 -0.18
N PRO A 47 -12.23 0.32 -0.54
CA PRO A 47 -12.27 -0.34 -1.85
C PRO A 47 -12.35 0.68 -3.01
N GLU A 48 -13.20 1.69 -2.86
CA GLU A 48 -13.40 2.74 -3.87
C GLU A 48 -13.00 4.11 -3.32
N PRO A 49 -12.62 5.08 -4.19
CA PRO A 49 -12.34 6.44 -3.78
C PRO A 49 -13.49 7.06 -2.99
N ARG A 50 -13.18 7.75 -1.90
CA ARG A 50 -14.13 8.53 -1.11
C ARG A 50 -13.75 10.00 -1.12
N PRO A 51 -14.49 10.85 -1.85
CA PRO A 51 -14.26 12.29 -1.84
C PRO A 51 -14.32 12.86 -0.41
N GLY A 52 -13.36 13.72 -0.07
CA GLY A 52 -13.27 14.37 1.24
C GLY A 52 -12.59 13.56 2.34
N ILE A 53 -11.96 12.43 2.01
CA ILE A 53 -11.13 11.65 2.94
C ILE A 53 -9.72 11.50 2.38
N ASP A 54 -8.71 11.86 3.18
CA ASP A 54 -7.31 11.93 2.76
C ASP A 54 -6.57 10.57 2.83
N HIS A 55 -7.13 9.55 2.17
CA HIS A 55 -6.61 8.19 2.18
C HIS A 55 -6.66 7.52 0.81
N LEU A 56 -5.71 6.62 0.56
CA LEU A 56 -5.70 5.80 -0.66
C LEU A 56 -6.88 4.82 -0.69
N SER A 57 -7.54 4.79 -1.84
CA SER A 57 -8.42 3.70 -2.26
C SER A 57 -7.65 2.53 -2.87
N LEU A 58 -8.31 1.38 -3.03
CA LEU A 58 -7.75 0.23 -3.73
C LEU A 58 -7.35 0.57 -5.17
N ARG A 59 -8.16 1.39 -5.85
CA ARG A 59 -7.89 1.83 -7.22
C ARG A 59 -6.58 2.62 -7.31
N GLU A 60 -6.39 3.61 -6.45
CA GLU A 60 -5.16 4.41 -6.42
C GLU A 60 -3.96 3.59 -5.95
N ALA A 61 -4.17 2.70 -4.98
CA ALA A 61 -3.13 1.78 -4.52
C ALA A 61 -2.63 0.89 -5.67
N LYS A 62 -3.55 0.36 -6.48
CA LYS A 62 -3.25 -0.44 -7.65
C LYS A 62 -2.45 0.33 -8.71
N ASP A 63 -2.78 1.59 -8.93
CA ASP A 63 -2.04 2.44 -9.87
C ASP A 63 -0.63 2.76 -9.35
N LEU A 64 -0.47 3.03 -8.04
CA LEU A 64 0.84 3.16 -7.41
C LEU A 64 1.68 1.89 -7.54
N ILE A 65 1.11 0.70 -7.30
CA ILE A 65 1.84 -0.57 -7.42
C ILE A 65 2.31 -0.80 -8.86
N ARG A 66 1.52 -0.42 -9.87
CA ARG A 66 1.91 -0.51 -11.29
C ARG A 66 3.08 0.41 -11.65
N GLU A 67 3.12 1.59 -11.03
CA GLU A 67 4.16 2.59 -11.29
C GLU A 67 5.46 2.26 -10.53
N ILE A 68 5.34 1.96 -9.23
CA ILE A 68 6.46 1.63 -8.33
C ILE A 68 7.09 0.29 -8.69
N LYS A 69 6.26 -0.69 -9.08
CA LYS A 69 6.66 -2.06 -9.43
C LYS A 69 7.47 -2.77 -8.33
N PRO A 70 7.01 -2.76 -7.06
CA PRO A 70 7.73 -3.46 -5.99
C PRO A 70 7.68 -4.97 -6.23
N LYS A 71 8.66 -5.71 -5.70
CA LYS A 71 8.67 -7.18 -5.76
C LYS A 71 7.55 -7.77 -4.90
N LYS A 72 7.32 -7.16 -3.74
CA LYS A 72 6.28 -7.55 -2.77
C LYS A 72 5.56 -6.31 -2.24
N THR A 73 4.23 -6.38 -2.16
CA THR A 73 3.40 -5.33 -1.54
C THR A 73 2.61 -5.90 -0.37
N ILE A 74 2.56 -5.16 0.73
CA ILE A 74 1.72 -5.45 1.88
C ILE A 74 0.71 -4.33 2.00
N ILE A 75 -0.57 -4.64 1.80
CA ILE A 75 -1.67 -3.70 2.00
C ILE A 75 -2.18 -3.82 3.44
N THR A 76 -2.42 -2.69 4.09
CA THR A 76 -2.81 -2.60 5.50
C THR A 76 -3.76 -1.41 5.75
N HIS A 77 -3.99 -1.06 7.02
CA HIS A 77 -4.85 0.07 7.45
C HIS A 77 -6.28 -0.04 6.90
N PHE A 78 -6.88 -1.23 6.97
CA PHE A 78 -8.20 -1.47 6.40
C PHE A 78 -9.30 -0.77 7.21
N GLY A 79 -10.06 0.11 6.55
CA GLY A 79 -11.32 0.59 7.08
C GLY A 79 -12.38 -0.53 7.09
N MET A 80 -13.48 -0.33 7.82
CA MET A 80 -14.54 -1.33 7.95
C MET A 80 -15.06 -1.85 6.59
N HIS A 81 -15.23 -0.96 5.62
CA HIS A 81 -15.68 -1.33 4.27
C HIS A 81 -14.67 -2.25 3.55
N MET A 82 -13.37 -2.00 3.73
CA MET A 82 -12.33 -2.85 3.16
C MET A 82 -12.32 -4.23 3.83
N LEU A 83 -12.49 -4.30 5.16
CA LEU A 83 -12.61 -5.56 5.88
C LEU A 83 -13.79 -6.40 5.38
N PHE A 84 -14.97 -5.79 5.20
CA PHE A 84 -16.14 -6.47 4.61
C PHE A 84 -15.89 -6.94 3.16
N ALA A 85 -15.08 -6.19 2.40
CA ALA A 85 -14.69 -6.54 1.04
C ALA A 85 -13.64 -7.66 0.98
N LYS A 86 -13.24 -8.24 2.12
CA LYS A 86 -12.32 -9.38 2.23
C LYS A 86 -10.95 -9.08 1.59
N PRO A 87 -10.10 -8.29 2.26
CA PRO A 87 -8.85 -7.80 1.68
C PRO A 87 -7.89 -8.92 1.25
N HIS A 88 -7.96 -10.09 1.89
CA HIS A 88 -7.20 -11.28 1.53
C HIS A 88 -7.60 -11.88 0.16
N ILE A 89 -8.86 -11.76 -0.25
CA ILE A 89 -9.31 -12.17 -1.59
C ILE A 89 -8.84 -11.12 -2.61
N ILE A 90 -9.06 -9.84 -2.29
CA ILE A 90 -8.62 -8.72 -3.11
C ILE A 90 -7.12 -8.79 -3.40
N SER A 91 -6.28 -9.08 -2.39
CA SER A 91 -4.83 -9.16 -2.58
C SER A 91 -4.44 -10.32 -3.51
N GLN A 92 -5.16 -11.44 -3.48
CA GLN A 92 -4.96 -12.56 -4.40
C GLN A 92 -5.36 -12.20 -5.84
N GLU A 93 -6.47 -11.49 -6.02
CA GLU A 93 -6.91 -11.00 -7.33
C GLU A 93 -5.91 -10.00 -7.91
N LEU A 94 -5.45 -9.05 -7.11
CA LEU A 94 -4.41 -8.10 -7.50
C LEU A 94 -3.09 -8.81 -7.83
N THR A 95 -2.73 -9.84 -7.07
CA THR A 95 -1.53 -10.65 -7.35
C THR A 95 -1.61 -11.29 -8.74
N LYS A 96 -2.76 -11.89 -9.08
CA LYS A 96 -3.01 -12.49 -10.40
C LYS A 96 -2.97 -11.44 -11.51
N GLU A 97 -3.60 -10.29 -11.27
CA GLU A 97 -3.70 -9.23 -12.28
C GLU A 97 -2.36 -8.54 -12.55
N LEU A 98 -1.59 -8.23 -11.50
CA LEU A 98 -0.37 -7.44 -11.61
C LEU A 98 0.90 -8.28 -11.76
N GLY A 99 0.80 -9.60 -11.57
CA GLY A 99 1.93 -10.52 -11.65
C GLY A 99 3.01 -10.27 -10.59
N ARG A 100 2.61 -9.75 -9.43
CA ARG A 100 3.47 -9.36 -8.29
C ARG A 100 2.88 -9.87 -7.00
N GLU A 101 3.73 -10.18 -6.03
CA GLU A 101 3.27 -10.68 -4.73
C GLU A 101 2.59 -9.55 -3.94
N ILE A 102 1.29 -9.69 -3.69
CA ILE A 102 0.50 -8.70 -2.92
C ILE A 102 -0.23 -9.44 -1.80
N ILE A 103 -0.02 -9.00 -0.56
CA ILE A 103 -0.50 -9.65 0.65
C ILE A 103 -1.32 -8.66 1.48
N ALA A 104 -2.48 -9.09 1.96
CA ALA A 104 -3.21 -8.36 2.99
C ALA A 104 -2.61 -8.63 4.37
N ALA A 105 -2.24 -7.56 5.07
CA ALA A 105 -1.75 -7.66 6.44
C ALA A 105 -2.80 -8.24 7.38
N TYR A 106 -2.34 -8.95 8.42
CA TYR A 106 -3.16 -9.49 9.49
C TYR A 106 -2.39 -9.43 10.81
N ASP A 107 -3.11 -9.46 11.93
CA ASP A 107 -2.50 -9.39 13.25
C ASP A 107 -1.56 -10.58 13.50
N GLY A 108 -0.34 -10.29 13.94
CA GLY A 108 0.71 -11.30 14.13
C GLY A 108 1.48 -11.69 12.87
N MET A 109 1.24 -11.03 11.74
CA MET A 109 2.06 -11.20 10.53
C MET A 109 3.50 -10.79 10.80
N ALA A 110 4.45 -11.66 10.43
CA ALA A 110 5.87 -11.38 10.44
C ALA A 110 6.43 -11.44 9.01
N LEU A 111 7.29 -10.48 8.67
CA LEU A 111 8.02 -10.44 7.41
C LEU A 111 9.50 -10.68 7.69
N TYR A 112 10.09 -11.61 6.95
CA TYR A 112 11.52 -11.88 6.96
C TYR A 112 12.11 -11.33 5.66
N LEU A 113 13.17 -10.52 5.80
CA LEU A 113 13.88 -9.83 4.72
C LEU A 113 15.05 -10.69 4.24
#